data_AF-A0A6P6XQG4-F1
#
_entry.id   AF-A0A6P6XQG4-F1
#
_cell.length_a   1.000
_cell.length_b   1.000
_cell.length_c   1.000
_cell.angle_alpha   90.00
_cell.angle_beta   90.00
_cell.angle_gamma   90.00
#
_symmetry.space_group_name_H-M   'P 1'
#
loop_
_entity.id
_entity.type
_entity.pdbx_description
1 polymer ?
#
loop_
_entity_poly.entity_id
_entity_poly.type
_entity_poly.pdbx_seq_one_letter_code
_entity_poly.pdbx_strand_id
1 'polypeptide(L)'
;MYFQIRRLCYGQMKEICENRQTLGYRIKHSIEIILFIFWLIRMSLAILSYCSHKFNYWLYDPCVILFYDQNPKLFVHYTFIVAIIVLTAMMETYVIFLYRLDPIVRQYFYDMVVVNTEQISQCYHSPEEIKQTLENMYQTNMKQFDYKNIFCSTSSLYYIQRVYCWIKTRIQFILLLGHLDLKKASSYKLKSLPYLSIKSRSMLELGLSCMDKFFYYLHFVLILFFIPAMIFYYYITWNMFPFTEWQN
;
A
#
# COMPACT_ATOMS: atom_id res chain seq x y z
N MET A 1 8.69 13.43 -5.47
CA MET A 1 7.67 12.35 -5.60
C MET A 1 8.27 10.94 -5.69
N TYR A 2 9.32 10.68 -6.48
CA TYR A 2 9.88 9.31 -6.63
C TYR A 2 10.46 8.66 -5.35
N PHE A 3 10.91 9.44 -4.36
CA PHE A 3 11.43 8.90 -3.09
C PHE A 3 10.37 8.61 -2.01
N GLN A 4 9.10 9.02 -2.20
CA GLN A 4 8.01 8.79 -1.22
C GLN A 4 7.28 7.46 -1.43
N ILE A 5 7.51 6.80 -2.57
CA ILE A 5 6.84 5.55 -2.95
C ILE A 5 7.17 4.39 -1.99
N ARG A 6 8.28 4.45 -1.25
CA ARG A 6 8.69 3.42 -0.28
C ARG A 6 8.15 3.61 1.14
N ARG A 7 7.55 4.78 1.44
CA ARG A 7 7.03 5.16 2.77
C ARG A 7 5.72 5.91 2.64
N LEU A 8 4.73 5.27 2.00
CA LEU A 8 3.46 5.88 1.64
C LEU A 8 2.68 6.30 2.89
N CYS A 9 2.54 5.41 3.88
CA CYS A 9 1.79 5.67 5.11
C CYS A 9 2.45 6.77 5.95
N TYR A 10 3.77 6.69 6.16
CA TYR A 10 4.54 7.72 6.87
C TYR A 10 4.46 9.07 6.15
N GLY A 11 4.71 9.08 4.83
CA GLY A 11 4.70 10.29 4.02
C GLY A 11 3.33 10.96 3.98
N GLN A 12 2.26 10.19 3.78
CA GLN A 12 0.89 10.68 3.78
C GLN A 12 0.49 11.24 5.15
N MET A 13 0.78 10.53 6.24
CA MET A 13 0.42 11.00 7.58
C MET A 13 1.18 12.28 7.96
N LYS A 14 2.46 12.36 7.59
CA LYS A 14 3.28 13.56 7.77
C LYS A 14 2.73 14.74 6.97
N GLU A 15 2.39 14.51 5.69
CA GLU A 15 1.78 15.53 4.82
C GLU A 15 0.43 16.04 5.38
N ILE A 16 -0.44 15.13 5.85
CA ILE A 16 -1.74 15.47 6.45
C ILE A 16 -1.60 16.31 7.71
N CYS A 17 -0.58 16.06 8.53
CA CYS A 17 -0.44 16.75 9.80
C CYS A 17 0.31 18.07 9.67
N GLU A 18 1.36 18.12 8.84
CA GLU A 18 2.28 19.25 8.73
C GLU A 18 1.86 20.24 7.63
N ASN A 19 1.41 19.75 6.47
CA ASN A 19 1.20 20.60 5.29
C ASN A 19 -0.26 21.05 5.10
N ARG A 20 -1.17 20.62 5.97
CA ARG A 20 -2.61 20.81 5.78
C ARG A 20 -3.07 22.26 5.58
N GLN A 21 -2.40 23.19 6.24
CA GLN A 21 -2.74 24.61 6.14
C GLN A 21 -2.15 25.27 4.89
N THR A 22 -1.24 24.61 4.19
CA THR A 22 -0.60 25.17 3.00
C THR A 22 -1.58 25.20 1.82
N LEU A 23 -1.46 26.25 1.00
CA LEU A 23 -2.27 26.40 -0.21
C LEU A 23 -2.03 25.24 -1.19
N GLY A 24 -0.76 24.82 -1.36
CA GLY A 24 -0.39 23.74 -2.26
C GLY A 24 -1.05 22.41 -1.92
N TYR A 25 -1.13 22.07 -0.62
CA TYR A 25 -1.84 20.88 -0.15
C TYR A 25 -3.34 20.93 -0.49
N ARG A 26 -4.00 22.07 -0.24
CA ARG A 26 -5.43 22.23 -0.57
C ARG A 26 -5.71 22.13 -2.07
N ILE A 27 -4.86 22.75 -2.89
CA ILE A 27 -4.98 22.68 -4.36
C ILE A 27 -4.82 21.23 -4.83
N LYS A 28 -3.78 20.52 -4.37
CA LYS A 28 -3.53 19.12 -4.72
C LYS A 28 -4.76 18.24 -4.46
N HIS A 29 -5.30 18.27 -3.25
CA HIS A 29 -6.45 17.43 -2.90
C HIS A 29 -7.77 17.90 -3.51
N SER A 30 -7.90 19.19 -3.84
CA SER A 30 -9.04 19.69 -4.63
C SER A 30 -8.99 19.15 -6.06
N ILE A 31 -7.80 19.08 -6.68
CA ILE A 31 -7.62 18.47 -8.00
C ILE A 31 -7.97 16.97 -7.95
N GLU A 32 -7.54 16.24 -6.91
CA GLU A 32 -7.92 14.83 -6.73
C GLU A 32 -9.45 14.65 -6.67
N ILE A 33 -10.16 15.49 -5.92
CA ILE A 33 -11.63 15.44 -5.85
C ILE A 33 -12.27 15.74 -7.21
N ILE A 34 -11.77 16.75 -7.93
CA ILE A 34 -12.26 17.07 -9.29
C ILE A 34 -12.08 15.85 -10.21
N LEU A 35 -10.94 15.16 -10.14
CA LEU A 35 -10.70 13.94 -10.92
C LEU A 35 -11.67 12.81 -10.54
N PHE A 36 -12.00 12.64 -9.25
CA PHE A 36 -13.02 11.68 -8.83
C PHE A 36 -14.42 12.04 -9.34
N ILE A 37 -14.79 13.32 -9.33
CA ILE A 37 -16.06 13.80 -9.91
C ILE A 37 -16.12 13.46 -11.40
N PHE A 38 -15.05 13.72 -12.17
CA PHE A 38 -14.99 13.33 -13.57
C PHE A 38 -15.16 11.83 -13.78
N TRP A 39 -14.55 11.00 -12.92
CA TRP A 39 -14.74 9.55 -12.95
C TRP A 39 -16.19 9.13 -12.67
N LEU A 40 -16.86 9.74 -11.69
CA LEU A 40 -18.26 9.46 -11.39
C LEU A 40 -19.19 9.85 -12.54
N ILE A 41 -18.95 11.01 -13.17
CA ILE A 41 -19.70 11.45 -14.36
C ILE A 41 -19.50 10.43 -15.50
N ARG A 42 -18.25 10.04 -15.78
CA ARG A 42 -17.89 9.06 -16.80
C ARG A 42 -18.64 7.72 -16.61
N MET A 43 -18.62 7.18 -15.39
CA MET A 43 -19.34 5.94 -15.05
C MET A 43 -20.86 6.09 -15.17
N SER A 44 -21.39 7.22 -14.72
CA SER A 44 -22.82 7.52 -14.82
C SER A 44 -23.29 7.61 -16.26
N LEU A 45 -22.51 8.27 -17.13
CA LEU A 45 -22.78 8.34 -18.57
C LEU A 45 -22.75 6.96 -19.21
N ALA A 46 -21.80 6.09 -18.84
CA ALA A 46 -21.73 4.73 -19.36
C ALA A 46 -22.95 3.87 -18.97
N ILE A 47 -23.41 3.96 -17.71
CA ILE A 47 -24.62 3.26 -17.25
C ILE A 47 -25.87 3.82 -17.97
N LEU A 48 -26.03 5.14 -17.98
CA LEU A 48 -27.18 5.80 -18.62
C LEU A 48 -27.26 5.47 -20.11
N SER A 49 -26.12 5.54 -20.78
CA SER A 49 -25.99 5.17 -22.18
C SER A 49 -26.46 3.72 -22.36
N TYR A 50 -25.93 2.76 -21.59
CA TYR A 50 -26.25 1.33 -21.70
C TYR A 50 -27.75 1.05 -21.50
N CYS A 51 -28.37 1.69 -20.51
CA CYS A 51 -29.79 1.51 -20.22
C CYS A 51 -30.71 2.25 -21.21
N SER A 52 -30.27 3.36 -21.79
CA SER A 52 -31.11 4.18 -22.68
C SER A 52 -31.20 3.65 -24.10
N HIS A 53 -30.22 2.85 -24.54
CA HIS A 53 -30.07 2.38 -25.92
C HIS A 53 -30.04 3.49 -27.00
N LYS A 54 -29.94 4.77 -26.61
CA LYS A 54 -29.99 5.92 -27.55
C LYS A 54 -28.66 6.22 -28.22
N PHE A 55 -27.56 5.93 -27.52
CA PHE A 55 -26.19 6.14 -27.97
C PHE A 55 -25.30 5.15 -27.22
N ASN A 56 -24.22 4.68 -27.85
CA ASN A 56 -23.37 3.59 -27.32
C ASN A 56 -22.05 4.10 -26.70
N TYR A 57 -22.11 5.07 -25.78
CA TYR A 57 -20.92 5.66 -25.12
C TYR A 57 -19.99 4.61 -24.50
N TRP A 58 -20.55 3.57 -23.88
CA TRP A 58 -19.77 2.53 -23.20
C TRP A 58 -18.85 1.73 -24.13
N LEU A 59 -19.13 1.70 -25.44
CA LEU A 59 -18.27 1.05 -26.44
C LEU A 59 -17.03 1.89 -26.79
N TYR A 60 -17.06 3.19 -26.53
CA TYR A 60 -15.96 4.11 -26.84
C TYR A 60 -15.13 4.46 -25.62
N ASP A 61 -15.59 4.06 -24.43
CA ASP A 61 -14.92 4.31 -23.17
C ASP A 61 -13.98 3.13 -22.82
N PRO A 62 -12.65 3.29 -22.93
CA PRO A 62 -11.71 2.18 -22.72
C PRO A 62 -11.69 1.64 -21.28
N CYS A 63 -12.12 2.43 -20.29
CA CYS A 63 -12.17 1.95 -18.90
C CYS A 63 -13.40 1.08 -18.66
N VAL A 64 -14.49 1.34 -19.38
CA VAL A 64 -15.81 0.76 -19.09
C VAL A 64 -16.13 -0.38 -20.05
N ILE A 65 -15.66 -0.31 -21.30
CA ILE A 65 -15.77 -1.38 -22.29
C ILE A 65 -15.11 -2.69 -21.81
N LEU A 66 -14.04 -2.62 -21.00
CA LEU A 66 -13.44 -3.81 -20.38
C LEU A 66 -14.45 -4.62 -19.55
N PHE A 67 -15.36 -3.94 -18.84
CA PHE A 67 -16.41 -4.61 -18.07
C PHE A 67 -17.48 -5.22 -18.97
N TYR A 68 -17.76 -4.57 -20.11
CA TYR A 68 -18.69 -5.06 -21.11
C TYR A 68 -18.13 -6.29 -21.81
N ASP A 69 -16.89 -6.24 -22.29
CA ASP A 69 -16.22 -7.33 -23.00
C ASP A 69 -16.08 -8.59 -22.15
N GLN A 70 -15.83 -8.44 -20.84
CA GLN A 70 -15.73 -9.58 -19.93
C GLN A 70 -17.08 -10.24 -19.68
N ASN A 71 -18.12 -9.46 -19.39
CA ASN A 71 -19.46 -10.00 -19.19
C ASN A 71 -20.54 -8.92 -19.41
N PRO A 72 -21.16 -8.89 -20.61
CA PRO A 72 -22.15 -7.87 -20.96
C PRO A 72 -23.35 -7.82 -20.00
N LYS A 73 -23.74 -8.96 -19.42
CA LYS A 73 -24.89 -9.07 -18.51
C LYS A 73 -24.61 -8.45 -17.13
N LEU A 74 -23.34 -8.40 -16.73
CA LEU A 74 -22.91 -7.85 -15.45
C LEU A 74 -22.30 -6.45 -15.57
N PHE A 75 -22.24 -5.90 -16.78
CA PHE A 75 -21.70 -4.58 -17.07
C PHE A 75 -22.15 -3.50 -16.07
N VAL A 76 -23.46 -3.33 -15.89
CA VAL A 76 -24.01 -2.32 -14.97
C VAL A 76 -23.56 -2.56 -13.54
N HIS A 77 -23.50 -3.82 -13.09
CA HIS A 77 -23.07 -4.18 -11.74
C HIS A 77 -21.59 -3.83 -11.51
N TYR A 78 -20.71 -4.18 -12.45
CA TYR A 78 -19.29 -3.86 -12.35
C TYR A 78 -19.03 -2.35 -12.39
N THR A 79 -19.63 -1.66 -13.35
CA THR A 79 -19.52 -0.19 -13.47
C THR A 79 -20.06 0.51 -12.22
N PHE A 80 -21.14 0.01 -11.62
CA PHE A 80 -21.71 0.54 -10.39
C PHE A 80 -20.83 0.29 -9.15
N ILE A 81 -20.26 -0.93 -9.01
CA ILE A 81 -19.31 -1.24 -7.93
C ILE A 81 -18.11 -0.29 -8.00
N VAL A 82 -17.56 -0.07 -9.19
CA VAL A 82 -16.45 0.88 -9.38
C VAL A 82 -16.85 2.31 -9.02
N ALA A 83 -18.06 2.74 -9.39
CA ALA A 83 -18.57 4.05 -8.98
C ALA A 83 -18.67 4.18 -7.45
N ILE A 84 -19.10 3.14 -6.73
CA ILE A 84 -19.12 3.12 -5.26
C ILE A 84 -17.71 3.23 -4.68
N ILE A 85 -16.73 2.50 -5.24
CA ILE A 85 -15.33 2.56 -4.80
C ILE A 85 -14.78 3.99 -4.97
N VAL A 86 -15.01 4.61 -6.13
CA VAL A 86 -14.60 6.00 -6.41
C VAL A 86 -15.28 6.98 -5.47
N LEU A 87 -16.58 6.82 -5.21
CA LEU A 87 -17.33 7.67 -4.29
C LEU A 87 -16.77 7.57 -2.86
N THR A 88 -16.45 6.36 -2.42
CA THR A 88 -15.87 6.10 -1.10
C THR A 88 -14.49 6.75 -0.98
N ALA A 89 -13.63 6.59 -1.99
CA ALA A 89 -12.32 7.23 -2.02
C ALA A 89 -12.44 8.77 -2.00
N MET A 90 -13.39 9.35 -2.74
CA MET A 90 -13.64 10.78 -2.74
C MET A 90 -14.10 11.29 -1.37
N MET A 91 -15.02 10.56 -0.72
CA MET A 91 -15.49 10.87 0.64
C MET A 91 -14.33 10.84 1.65
N GLU A 92 -13.48 9.82 1.58
CA GLU A 92 -12.29 9.70 2.43
C GLU A 92 -11.32 10.87 2.19
N THR A 93 -11.03 11.21 0.93
CA THR A 93 -10.18 12.36 0.61
C THR A 93 -10.76 13.66 1.15
N TYR A 94 -12.08 13.85 1.01
CA TYR A 94 -12.75 15.02 1.56
C TYR A 94 -12.66 15.06 3.10
N VAL A 95 -12.99 13.96 3.78
CA VAL A 95 -13.02 13.91 5.25
C VAL A 95 -11.63 14.06 5.86
N ILE A 96 -10.64 13.38 5.29
CA ILE A 96 -9.28 13.31 5.86
C ILE A 96 -8.48 14.58 5.52
N PHE A 97 -8.57 15.07 4.29
CA PHE A 97 -7.67 16.11 3.81
C PHE A 97 -8.32 17.51 3.86
N LEU A 98 -9.64 17.63 3.67
CA LEU A 98 -10.32 18.92 3.63
C LEU A 98 -11.17 19.20 4.88
N TYR A 99 -11.92 18.22 5.39
CA TYR A 99 -12.81 18.41 6.55
C TYR A 99 -12.06 18.47 7.88
N ARG A 100 -12.51 19.30 8.83
CA ARG A 100 -11.83 19.57 10.11
C ARG A 100 -11.82 18.33 11.03
N LEU A 101 -10.85 17.43 10.83
CA LEU A 101 -10.49 16.41 11.81
C LEU A 101 -10.13 17.05 13.15
N ASP A 102 -10.67 16.48 14.22
CA ASP A 102 -10.36 16.84 15.60
C ASP A 102 -8.82 16.87 15.82
N PRO A 103 -8.26 17.97 16.35
CA PRO A 103 -6.83 18.05 16.68
C PRO A 103 -6.31 16.87 17.50
N ILE A 104 -7.12 16.32 18.41
CA ILE A 104 -6.72 15.21 19.28
C ILE A 104 -6.52 13.94 18.46
N VAL A 105 -7.52 13.58 17.65
CA VAL A 105 -7.48 12.39 16.77
C VAL A 105 -6.28 12.48 15.82
N ARG A 106 -6.02 13.66 15.28
CA ARG A 106 -4.86 13.90 14.41
C ARG A 106 -3.53 13.70 15.14
N GLN A 107 -3.41 14.21 16.37
CA GLN A 107 -2.20 14.03 17.17
C GLN A 107 -1.95 12.55 17.49
N TYR A 108 -2.99 11.77 17.76
CA TYR A 108 -2.87 10.33 17.97
C TYR A 108 -2.24 9.63 16.76
N PHE A 109 -2.77 9.86 15.56
CA PHE A 109 -2.22 9.25 14.35
C PHE A 109 -0.82 9.76 14.01
N TYR A 110 -0.55 11.05 14.20
CA TYR A 110 0.77 11.63 14.00
C TYR A 110 1.80 11.00 14.93
N ASP A 111 1.48 10.84 16.21
CA ASP A 111 2.39 10.23 17.17
C ASP A 111 2.65 8.74 16.87
N MET A 112 1.61 7.99 16.52
CA MET A 112 1.72 6.55 16.24
C MET A 112 2.48 6.23 14.95
N VAL A 113 2.36 7.08 13.93
CA VAL A 113 2.97 6.85 12.62
C VAL A 113 4.26 7.66 12.49
N VAL A 114 4.20 8.99 12.60
CA VAL A 114 5.36 9.85 12.29
C VAL A 114 6.38 9.83 13.42
N VAL A 115 5.96 10.20 14.64
CA VAL A 115 6.88 10.31 15.79
C VAL A 115 7.44 8.94 16.16
N ASN A 116 6.61 7.90 16.14
CA ASN A 116 7.04 6.53 16.43
C ASN A 116 8.09 6.03 15.44
N THR A 117 7.84 6.17 14.12
CA THR A 117 8.80 5.78 13.08
C THR A 117 10.11 6.55 13.22
N GLU A 118 10.05 7.87 13.47
CA GLU A 118 11.25 8.70 13.63
C GLU A 118 12.05 8.29 14.87
N GLN A 119 11.40 8.09 16.03
CA GLN A 119 12.07 7.66 17.26
C GLN A 119 12.67 6.24 17.14
N ILE A 120 11.93 5.29 16.57
CA ILE A 120 12.44 3.92 16.35
C ILE A 120 13.62 3.94 15.37
N SER A 121 13.58 4.78 14.35
CA SER A 121 14.68 4.89 13.38
C SER A 121 16.00 5.35 13.98
N GLN A 122 15.96 6.08 15.09
CA GLN A 122 17.15 6.49 15.84
C GLN A 122 17.71 5.38 16.75
N CYS A 123 16.97 4.29 16.92
CA CYS A 123 17.30 3.19 17.81
C CYS A 123 17.85 1.95 17.07
N TYR A 124 18.05 2.02 15.75
CA TYR A 124 18.65 0.91 15.02
C TYR A 124 20.11 0.68 15.47
N HIS A 125 20.44 -0.59 15.68
CA HIS A 125 21.82 -1.04 15.83
C HIS A 125 22.63 -0.80 14.56
N SER A 126 23.96 -0.80 14.70
CA SER A 126 24.83 -0.69 13.54
C SER A 126 24.65 -1.93 12.62
N PRO A 127 24.94 -1.82 11.31
CA PRO A 127 24.83 -2.95 10.40
C PRO A 127 25.67 -4.17 10.84
N GLU A 128 26.82 -3.92 11.46
CA GLU A 128 27.73 -4.95 11.97
C GLU A 128 27.14 -5.66 13.20
N GLU A 129 26.59 -4.92 14.15
CA GLU A 129 25.90 -5.46 15.33
C GLU A 129 24.68 -6.30 14.93
N ILE A 130 23.90 -5.84 13.96
CA ILE A 130 22.75 -6.57 13.42
C ILE A 130 23.20 -7.90 12.83
N LYS A 131 24.26 -7.88 12.01
CA LYS A 131 24.80 -9.09 11.38
C LYS A 131 25.28 -10.09 12.43
N GLN A 132 26.05 -9.62 13.42
CA GLN A 132 26.57 -10.46 14.49
C GLN A 132 25.45 -11.07 15.34
N THR A 133 24.43 -10.28 15.68
CA THR A 133 23.28 -10.75 16.46
C THR A 133 22.48 -11.81 15.70
N LEU A 134 22.27 -11.60 14.40
CA LEU A 134 21.55 -12.52 13.53
C LEU A 134 22.34 -13.83 13.31
N GLU A 135 23.66 -13.75 13.14
CA GLU A 135 24.55 -14.93 13.08
C GLU A 135 24.53 -15.71 14.39
N ASN A 136 24.62 -15.05 15.54
CA ASN A 136 24.56 -15.68 16.86
C ASN A 136 23.22 -16.41 17.08
N MET A 137 22.10 -15.78 16.71
CA MET A 137 20.78 -16.41 16.78
C MET A 137 20.67 -17.60 15.81
N TYR A 138 21.21 -17.48 14.60
CA TYR A 138 21.21 -18.58 13.63
C TYR A 138 22.00 -19.78 14.13
N GLN A 139 23.21 -19.56 14.66
CA GLN A 139 24.05 -20.62 15.23
C GLN A 139 23.35 -21.31 16.41
N THR A 140 22.67 -20.53 17.26
CA THR A 140 21.88 -21.07 18.37
C THR A 140 20.73 -21.94 17.89
N ASN A 141 19.97 -21.48 16.88
CA ASN A 141 18.89 -22.25 16.28
C ASN A 141 19.39 -23.53 15.59
N MET A 142 20.53 -23.49 14.90
CA MET A 142 21.13 -24.67 14.27
C MET A 142 21.56 -25.71 15.31
N LYS A 143 22.25 -25.30 16.38
CA LYS A 143 22.67 -26.21 17.48
C LYS A 143 21.49 -26.93 18.14
N GLN A 144 20.34 -26.25 18.30
CA GLN A 144 19.13 -26.87 18.85
C GLN A 144 18.55 -27.97 17.95
N PHE A 145 18.76 -27.89 16.64
CA PHE A 145 18.32 -28.91 15.69
C PHE A 145 19.29 -30.08 15.60
N ASP A 146 20.60 -29.82 15.61
CA ASP A 146 21.63 -30.88 15.58
C ASP A 146 21.52 -31.82 16.79
N TYR A 147 21.10 -31.31 17.95
CA TYR A 147 20.89 -32.12 19.16
C TYR A 147 19.61 -32.98 19.12
N LYS A 148 18.65 -32.65 18.23
CA LYS A 148 17.33 -33.32 18.17
C LYS A 148 17.19 -34.32 17.02
N ASN A 149 18.03 -34.28 15.98
CA ASN A 149 17.89 -35.12 14.81
C ASN A 149 19.20 -35.82 14.43
N ILE A 150 19.41 -37.03 14.99
CA ILE A 150 20.49 -37.96 14.61
C ILE A 150 20.32 -38.48 13.15
N PHE A 151 19.15 -38.28 12.53
CA PHE A 151 18.77 -38.93 11.24
C PHE A 151 18.86 -38.05 9.97
N CYS A 152 19.33 -36.80 10.01
CA CYS A 152 19.38 -35.93 8.83
C CYS A 152 20.74 -35.94 8.10
N SER A 153 21.31 -37.12 7.82
CA SER A 153 22.62 -37.27 7.15
C SER A 153 22.58 -37.14 5.63
N THR A 154 21.40 -37.03 5.01
CA THR A 154 21.27 -36.79 3.56
C THR A 154 21.41 -35.31 3.24
N SER A 155 22.25 -35.01 2.24
CA SER A 155 22.62 -33.65 1.82
C SER A 155 21.43 -32.73 1.48
N SER A 156 20.34 -33.29 0.96
CA SER A 156 19.09 -32.55 0.67
C SER A 156 18.32 -32.13 1.92
N LEU A 157 18.20 -33.02 2.92
CA LEU A 157 17.53 -32.72 4.20
C LEU A 157 18.30 -31.68 5.00
N TYR A 158 19.64 -31.74 4.99
CA TYR A 158 20.50 -30.74 5.60
C TYR A 158 20.32 -29.34 4.97
N TYR A 159 20.17 -29.26 3.64
CA TYR A 159 19.90 -28.00 2.96
C TYR A 159 18.54 -27.41 3.36
N ILE A 160 17.48 -28.22 3.35
CA ILE A 160 16.12 -27.80 3.76
C ILE A 160 16.14 -27.28 5.22
N GLN A 161 16.86 -27.97 6.11
CA GLN A 161 17.03 -27.55 7.51
C GLN A 161 17.72 -26.18 7.62
N ARG A 162 18.79 -25.93 6.86
CA ARG A 162 19.45 -24.61 6.85
C ARG A 162 18.52 -23.50 6.38
N VAL A 163 17.74 -23.75 5.32
CA VAL A 163 16.76 -22.77 4.82
C VAL A 163 15.70 -22.50 5.89
N TYR A 164 15.15 -23.55 6.51
CA TYR A 164 14.17 -23.41 7.59
C TYR A 164 14.74 -22.63 8.79
N CYS A 165 15.93 -23.00 9.28
CA CYS A 165 16.59 -22.32 10.40
C CYS A 165 16.87 -20.85 10.07
N TRP A 166 17.26 -20.54 8.83
CA TRP A 166 17.48 -19.18 8.39
C TRP A 166 16.19 -18.37 8.38
N ILE A 167 15.10 -18.92 7.83
CA ILE A 167 13.77 -18.30 7.81
C ILE A 167 13.28 -18.06 9.25
N LYS A 168 13.32 -19.10 10.10
CA LYS A 168 12.94 -19.03 11.51
C LYS A 168 13.73 -17.94 12.24
N THR A 169 15.06 -17.90 12.04
CA THR A 169 15.93 -16.92 12.68
C THR A 169 15.57 -15.50 12.24
N ARG A 170 15.33 -15.28 10.94
CA ARG A 170 14.91 -13.96 10.45
C ARG A 170 13.57 -13.52 11.04
N ILE A 171 12.59 -14.41 11.10
CA ILE A 171 11.28 -14.12 11.71
C ILE A 171 11.45 -13.79 13.20
N GLN A 172 12.19 -14.61 13.95
CA GLN A 172 12.45 -14.36 15.37
C GLN A 172 13.22 -13.06 15.61
N PHE A 173 14.25 -12.78 14.80
CA PHE A 173 15.05 -11.56 14.88
C PHE A 173 14.18 -10.31 14.69
N ILE A 174 13.22 -10.36 13.76
CA ILE A 174 12.25 -9.30 13.54
C ILE A 174 11.29 -9.17 14.73
N LEU A 175 10.66 -10.28 15.16
CA LEU A 175 9.64 -10.28 16.22
C LEU A 175 10.19 -9.92 17.61
N LEU A 176 11.44 -10.31 17.89
CA LEU A 176 12.15 -10.01 19.14
C LEU A 176 12.86 -8.66 19.09
N LEU A 177 12.71 -7.90 18.01
CA LEU A 177 13.28 -6.57 17.86
C LEU A 177 14.82 -6.56 17.96
N GLY A 178 15.48 -7.65 17.50
CA GLY A 178 16.94 -7.80 17.58
C GLY A 178 17.72 -6.75 16.77
N HIS A 179 17.04 -5.94 15.97
CA HIS A 179 17.59 -4.83 15.21
C HIS A 179 17.57 -3.49 15.96
N LEU A 180 16.93 -3.43 17.13
CA LEU A 180 16.76 -2.20 17.92
C LEU A 180 17.50 -2.27 19.25
N ASP A 181 18.12 -1.16 19.62
CA ASP A 181 18.56 -0.92 20.99
C ASP A 181 17.34 -0.63 21.87
N LEU A 182 16.89 -1.65 22.58
CA LEU A 182 15.72 -1.57 23.47
C LEU A 182 15.91 -0.60 24.63
N LYS A 183 17.15 -0.39 25.11
CA LYS A 183 17.43 0.56 26.19
C LYS A 183 17.20 1.97 25.68
N LYS A 184 17.75 2.30 24.52
CA LYS A 184 17.53 3.59 23.86
C LYS A 184 16.06 3.78 23.51
N ALA A 185 15.40 2.76 22.95
CA ALA A 185 13.98 2.83 22.58
C ALA A 185 13.06 3.05 23.80
N SER A 186 13.42 2.52 24.97
CA SER A 186 12.65 2.69 26.22
C SER A 186 12.64 4.12 26.76
N SER A 187 13.66 4.91 26.40
CA SER A 187 13.76 6.31 26.84
C SER A 187 12.75 7.21 26.12
N TYR A 188 12.35 6.85 24.90
CA TYR A 188 11.43 7.63 24.10
C TYR A 188 9.97 7.34 24.49
N LYS A 189 9.16 8.39 24.61
CA LYS A 189 7.72 8.29 24.86
C LYS A 189 6.94 9.07 23.82
N LEU A 190 5.76 8.56 23.47
CA LEU A 190 4.79 9.26 22.65
C LEU A 190 4.00 10.24 23.53
N LYS A 191 3.62 11.39 22.96
CA LYS A 191 2.92 12.44 23.72
C LYS A 191 1.47 12.03 24.04
N SER A 192 0.78 11.45 23.07
CA SER A 192 -0.61 10.99 23.19
C SER A 192 -0.76 9.62 23.85
N LEU A 193 0.28 8.77 23.79
CA LEU A 193 0.28 7.41 24.33
C LEU A 193 1.58 7.13 25.12
N PRO A 194 1.83 7.81 26.25
CA PRO A 194 3.11 7.76 26.96
C PRO A 194 3.42 6.39 27.59
N TYR A 195 2.40 5.57 27.82
CA TYR A 195 2.52 4.23 28.43
C TYR A 195 2.54 3.10 27.41
N LEU A 196 2.58 3.41 26.11
CA LEU A 196 2.61 2.38 25.07
C LEU A 196 3.93 1.61 25.12
N SER A 197 3.84 0.29 25.23
CA SER A 197 5.04 -0.56 25.32
C SER A 197 5.89 -0.48 24.05
N ILE A 198 7.20 -0.62 24.19
CA ILE A 198 8.15 -0.67 23.05
C ILE A 198 7.77 -1.79 22.09
N LYS A 199 7.36 -2.94 22.64
CA LYS A 199 6.89 -4.08 21.84
C LYS A 199 5.71 -3.68 20.94
N SER A 200 4.70 -3.00 21.49
CA SER A 200 3.54 -2.52 20.71
C SER A 200 3.98 -1.52 19.65
N ARG A 201 4.85 -0.58 20.01
CA ARG A 201 5.38 0.46 19.11
C ARG A 201 6.16 -0.11 17.93
N SER A 202 6.99 -1.12 18.18
CA SER A 202 7.74 -1.78 17.13
C SER A 202 6.87 -2.72 16.28
N MET A 203 5.83 -3.33 16.85
CA MET A 203 4.84 -4.06 16.05
C MET A 203 4.03 -3.13 15.13
N LEU A 204 3.69 -1.92 15.60
CA LEU A 204 3.10 -0.89 14.75
C LEU A 204 4.03 -0.53 13.59
N GLU A 205 5.31 -0.33 13.85
CA GLU A 205 6.31 -0.03 12.81
C GLU A 205 6.44 -1.18 11.79
N LEU A 206 6.44 -2.43 12.24
CA LEU A 206 6.42 -3.59 11.36
C LEU A 206 5.16 -3.64 10.50
N GLY A 207 3.99 -3.37 11.11
CA GLY A 207 2.72 -3.27 10.40
C GLY A 207 2.75 -2.20 9.33
N LEU A 208 3.23 -1.00 9.65
CA LEU A 208 3.40 0.12 8.72
C LEU A 208 4.35 -0.26 7.57
N SER A 209 5.48 -0.89 7.87
CA SER A 209 6.44 -1.35 6.85
C SER A 209 5.83 -2.42 5.92
N CYS A 210 5.03 -3.34 6.47
CA CYS A 210 4.29 -4.33 5.69
C CYS A 210 3.24 -3.68 4.78
N MET A 211 2.47 -2.71 5.30
CA MET A 211 1.49 -1.95 4.52
C MET A 211 2.17 -1.17 3.40
N ASP A 212 3.28 -0.48 3.68
CA ASP A 212 4.02 0.28 2.67
C ASP A 212 4.54 -0.63 1.55
N LYS A 213 5.07 -1.81 1.87
CA LYS A 213 5.47 -2.80 0.86
C LYS A 213 4.28 -3.30 0.07
N PHE A 214 3.17 -3.63 0.74
CA PHE A 214 1.96 -4.07 0.08
C PHE A 214 1.43 -3.03 -0.91
N PHE A 215 1.31 -1.77 -0.47
CA PHE A 215 0.88 -0.66 -1.33
C PHE A 215 1.87 -0.37 -2.46
N TYR A 216 3.17 -0.50 -2.20
CA TYR A 216 4.20 -0.40 -3.23
C TYR A 216 4.00 -1.47 -4.31
N TYR A 217 3.84 -2.73 -3.92
CA TYR A 217 3.59 -3.81 -4.87
C TYR A 217 2.29 -3.60 -5.62
N LEU A 218 1.22 -3.20 -4.93
CA LEU A 218 -0.07 -2.94 -5.55
C LEU A 218 0.02 -1.79 -6.57
N HIS A 219 0.70 -0.69 -6.25
CA HIS A 219 0.95 0.41 -7.18
C HIS A 219 1.84 -0.01 -8.35
N PHE A 220 2.93 -0.72 -8.09
CA PHE A 220 3.87 -1.14 -9.12
C PHE A 220 3.20 -2.12 -10.09
N VAL A 221 2.49 -3.12 -9.57
CA VAL A 221 1.74 -4.10 -10.37
C VAL A 221 0.62 -3.39 -11.14
N LEU A 222 -0.17 -2.51 -10.50
CA LEU A 222 -1.20 -1.76 -11.22
C LEU A 222 -0.61 -0.90 -12.33
N ILE A 223 0.44 -0.12 -12.09
CA ILE A 223 1.06 0.72 -13.12
C ILE A 223 1.64 -0.13 -14.25
N LEU A 224 2.36 -1.20 -13.92
CA LEU A 224 3.08 -2.02 -14.89
C LEU A 224 2.16 -2.89 -15.75
N PHE A 225 1.00 -3.32 -15.22
CA PHE A 225 0.07 -4.17 -15.96
C PHE A 225 -1.13 -3.37 -16.50
N PHE A 226 -1.69 -2.45 -15.74
CA PHE A 226 -2.87 -1.70 -16.14
C PHE A 226 -2.57 -0.67 -17.23
N ILE A 227 -1.45 0.07 -17.14
CA ILE A 227 -1.15 1.10 -18.15
C ILE A 227 -0.84 0.45 -19.51
N PRO A 228 0.03 -0.58 -19.62
CA PRO A 228 0.24 -1.26 -20.89
C PRO A 228 -1.00 -2.00 -21.38
N ALA A 229 -1.80 -2.62 -20.50
CA ALA A 229 -3.06 -3.25 -20.90
C ALA A 229 -4.05 -2.22 -21.47
N MET A 230 -4.18 -1.04 -20.86
CA MET A 230 -5.02 0.05 -21.37
C MET A 230 -4.50 0.62 -22.69
N ILE A 231 -3.18 0.78 -22.85
CA ILE A 231 -2.57 1.24 -24.11
C ILE A 231 -2.75 0.20 -25.21
N PHE A 232 -2.51 -1.08 -24.91
CA PHE A 232 -2.67 -2.18 -25.84
C PHE A 232 -4.13 -2.36 -26.24
N TYR A 233 -5.05 -2.29 -25.27
CA TYR A 233 -6.47 -2.31 -25.52
C TYR A 233 -6.90 -1.12 -26.40
N TYR A 234 -6.46 0.10 -26.07
CA TYR A 234 -6.70 1.30 -26.88
C TYR A 234 -6.18 1.14 -28.31
N TYR A 235 -4.95 0.62 -28.48
CA TYR A 235 -4.34 0.35 -29.78
C TYR A 235 -5.15 -0.69 -30.58
N ILE A 236 -5.61 -1.77 -29.95
CA ILE A 236 -6.46 -2.77 -30.59
C ILE A 236 -7.81 -2.16 -31.00
N THR A 237 -8.50 -1.46 -30.09
CA THR A 237 -9.80 -0.85 -30.40
C THR A 237 -9.68 0.21 -31.48
N TRP A 238 -8.62 1.03 -31.46
CA TRP A 238 -8.37 2.05 -32.48
C TRP A 238 -8.13 1.45 -33.87
N ASN A 239 -7.47 0.31 -33.95
CA ASN A 239 -7.23 -0.40 -35.20
C ASN A 239 -8.42 -1.26 -35.65
N MET A 240 -9.35 -1.61 -34.75
CA MET A 240 -10.56 -2.38 -35.08
C MET A 240 -11.74 -1.50 -35.54
N PHE A 241 -11.71 -0.19 -35.32
CA PHE A 241 -12.67 0.76 -35.90
C PHE A 241 -12.08 1.43 -37.13
N PRO A 242 -12.31 0.92 -38.36
CA PRO A 242 -11.97 1.68 -39.54
C PRO A 242 -12.90 2.91 -39.58
N PHE A 243 -12.34 4.11 -39.43
CA PHE A 243 -13.03 5.39 -39.59
C PHE A 243 -13.51 5.65 -41.05
N THR A 244 -13.68 4.59 -41.86
CA THR A 244 -14.10 4.68 -43.26
C THR A 244 -15.58 5.01 -43.44
N GLU A 245 -16.42 4.89 -42.41
CA GLU A 245 -17.86 5.19 -42.49
C GLU A 245 -18.22 6.66 -42.18
N TRP A 246 -17.26 7.51 -41.81
CA TRP A 246 -17.51 8.93 -41.52
C TRP A 246 -17.32 9.86 -42.74
N GLN A 247 -17.26 9.30 -43.96
CA GLN A 247 -17.09 10.06 -45.21
C GLN A 247 -18.33 10.06 -46.13
N ASN A 248 -19.51 9.66 -45.66
CA ASN A 248 -20.76 9.79 -46.43
C ASN A 248 -21.75 10.75 -45.77
#